data_AF-A0A7L5E658-F1
#
_entry.id   AF-A0A7L5E658-F1
#
_cell.length_a   1.000
_cell.length_b   1.000
_cell.length_c   1.000
_cell.angle_alpha   90.00
_cell.angle_beta   90.00
_cell.angle_gamma   90.00
#
_symmetry.space_group_name_H-M   'P 1'
#
loop_
_entity.id
_entity.type
_entity.pdbx_description
1 polymer ?
#
loop_
_entity_poly.entity_id
_entity_poly.type
_entity_poly.pdbx_seq_one_letter_code
_entity_poly.pdbx_strand_id
1 'polypeptide(L)' 'MDVGKYEINIEHLGIYQKESDNIFGALDLLKKELNPATPFRILSAFIIKGSESKVEITDIINGTCYPVSQPTAQ' A
#
# COMPACT_ATOMS: atom_id res chain seq x y z
N MET A 1 -13.13 -2.12 17.39
CA MET A 1 -12.08 -1.79 16.41
C MET A 1 -12.50 -2.49 15.14
N ASP A 2 -12.96 -1.75 14.14
CA ASP A 2 -13.41 -2.32 12.87
C ASP A 2 -12.18 -2.65 12.02
N VAL A 3 -11.82 -3.92 12.00
CA VAL A 3 -10.73 -4.43 11.15
C VAL A 3 -11.22 -4.38 9.71
N GLY A 4 -10.51 -3.62 8.86
CA GLY A 4 -10.82 -3.51 7.44
C GLY A 4 -10.01 -4.49 6.62
N LYS A 5 -10.60 -5.11 5.60
CA LYS A 5 -9.84 -5.91 4.63
C LYS A 5 -9.32 -5.01 3.53
N TYR A 6 -8.00 -4.97 3.35
CA TYR A 6 -7.32 -4.17 2.34
C TYR A 6 -6.88 -5.05 1.18
N GLU A 7 -7.03 -4.54 -0.03
CA GLU A 7 -6.60 -5.15 -1.28
C GLU A 7 -5.67 -4.17 -2.00
N ILE A 8 -4.39 -4.50 -2.07
CA ILE A 8 -3.34 -3.66 -2.65
C ILE A 8 -2.82 -4.37 -3.89
N ASN A 9 -3.04 -3.79 -5.07
CA ASN A 9 -2.50 -4.28 -6.32
C ASN A 9 -1.12 -3.71 -6.55
N ILE A 10 -0.13 -4.57 -6.69
CA ILE A 10 1.27 -4.21 -6.77
C ILE A 10 1.81 -4.60 -8.14
N GLU A 11 2.48 -3.66 -8.80
CA GLU A 11 3.13 -3.86 -10.08
C GLU A 11 4.15 -5.01 -9.96
N HIS A 12 4.03 -6.01 -10.84
CA HIS A 12 4.84 -7.24 -10.88
C HIS A 12 4.63 -8.28 -9.75
N LEU A 13 3.94 -7.92 -8.67
CA LEU A 13 3.68 -8.82 -7.53
C LEU A 13 2.23 -9.29 -7.44
N GLY A 14 1.30 -8.58 -8.09
CA GLY A 14 -0.12 -8.91 -8.13
C GLY A 14 -0.88 -8.36 -6.92
N ILE A 15 -1.99 -9.01 -6.59
CA ILE A 15 -2.93 -8.51 -5.58
C ILE A 15 -2.56 -9.06 -4.21
N TYR A 16 -2.22 -8.16 -3.29
CA TYR A 16 -1.98 -8.44 -1.88
C TYR A 16 -3.21 -8.10 -1.06
N GLN A 17 -3.78 -9.08 -0.36
CA GLN A 17 -4.94 -8.89 0.50
C GLN A 17 -4.57 -9.10 1.97
N LYS A 18 -4.92 -8.14 2.83
CA LYS A 18 -4.68 -8.26 4.28
C LYS A 18 -5.72 -7.54 5.11
N GLU A 19 -6.09 -8.15 6.23
CA GLU A 19 -6.92 -7.53 7.25
C GLU A 19 -6.04 -6.72 8.20
N SER A 20 -6.40 -5.46 8.44
CA SER A 20 -5.65 -4.54 9.30
C SER A 20 -6.60 -3.49 9.87
N ASP A 21 -6.20 -2.83 10.96
CA ASP A 21 -6.96 -1.70 11.51
C ASP A 21 -6.90 -0.46 10.59
N ASN A 22 -5.81 -0.34 9.82
CA ASN A 22 -5.60 0.73 8.86
C ASN A 22 -4.74 0.29 7.67
N ILE A 23 -4.77 1.09 6.60
CA ILE A 23 -4.00 0.83 5.38
C ILE A 23 -2.49 0.90 5.59
N PHE A 24 -2.02 1.77 6.50
CA PHE A 24 -0.60 1.91 6.81
C PHE A 24 -0.02 0.64 7.44
N GLY A 25 -0.78 -0.04 8.29
CA GLY A 25 -0.42 -1.32 8.89
C GLY A 25 -0.37 -2.43 7.85
N ALA A 26 -1.33 -2.45 6.90
CA ALA A 26 -1.28 -3.39 5.78
C ALA A 26 -0.04 -3.16 4.90
N LEU A 27 0.33 -1.89 4.66
CA LEU A 27 1.54 -1.52 3.92
C LEU A 27 2.83 -1.81 4.67
N ASP A 28 2.86 -1.63 5.99
CA ASP A 28 4.03 -1.94 6.82
C ASP A 28 4.30 -3.45 6.82
N LEU A 29 3.25 -4.25 6.94
CA LEU A 29 3.34 -5.70 6.78
C LEU A 29 3.80 -6.07 5.37
N LEU A 30 3.22 -5.46 4.35
CA LEU A 30 3.65 -5.67 2.98
C LEU A 30 5.14 -5.33 2.80
N LYS A 31 5.63 -4.22 3.36
CA LYS A 31 7.04 -3.82 3.32
C LYS A 31 7.97 -4.73 4.10
N LYS A 32 7.45 -5.51 5.06
CA LYS A 32 8.21 -6.53 5.81
C LYS A 32 8.24 -7.87 5.08
N GLU A 33 7.14 -8.22 4.43
CA GLU A 33 7.06 -9.43 3.60
C GLU A 33 7.81 -9.26 2.28
N LEU A 34 7.73 -8.07 1.68
CA LEU A 34 8.60 -7.65 0.61
C LEU A 34 9.97 -7.29 1.18
N ASN A 35 11.02 -7.72 0.49
CA ASN A 35 12.37 -7.34 0.87
C ASN A 35 12.47 -5.79 0.79
N PRO A 36 13.03 -5.07 1.78
CA PRO A 36 13.11 -3.60 1.75
C PRO A 36 13.94 -3.06 0.58
N ALA A 37 14.74 -3.92 -0.06
CA ALA A 37 15.51 -3.61 -1.26
C ALA A 37 14.71 -3.80 -2.57
N THR A 38 13.50 -4.37 -2.51
CA THR A 38 12.65 -4.58 -3.68
C THR A 38 11.76 -3.36 -3.86
N PRO A 39 12.05 -2.49 -4.84
CA PRO A 39 11.12 -1.42 -5.17
C PRO A 39 9.82 -2.05 -5.65
N PHE A 40 8.70 -1.59 -5.08
CA PHE A 40 7.38 -1.99 -5.51
C PHE A 40 6.56 -0.74 -5.80
N ARG A 41 5.73 -0.83 -6.83
CA ARG A 41 4.79 0.23 -7.20
C ARG A 41 3.39 -0.25 -6.92
N ILE A 42 2.63 0.53 -6.16
CA ILE A 42 1.22 0.24 -5.94
C ILE A 42 0.46 0.77 -7.15
N LEU A 43 -0.23 -0.11 -7.85
CA LEU A 43 -1.10 0.24 -8.98
C LEU A 43 -2.45 0.76 -8.50
N SER A 44 -3.03 0.08 -7.53
CA SER A 44 -4.29 0.46 -6.91
C SER A 44 -4.39 -0.12 -5.50
N ALA A 45 -5.18 0.52 -4.64
CA ALA A 45 -5.45 0.02 -3.31
C ALA A 45 -6.92 0.24 -2.97
N PHE A 46 -7.55 -0.76 -2.36
CA PHE A 46 -8.95 -0.73 -1.99
C PHE A 46 -9.11 -1.19 -0.54
N ILE A 47 -10.04 -0.57 0.19
CA ILE A 47 -10.58 -1.12 1.43
C ILE A 47 -11.94 -1.75 1.15
N ILE A 48 -12.08 -3.00 1.54
CA ILE A 48 -13.33 -3.76 1.51
C ILE A 48 -14.02 -3.50 2.84
N LYS A 49 -15.10 -2.71 2.81
CA LYS A 49 -15.98 -2.48 3.96
C LYS A 49 -17.26 -3.30 3.79
N GLY A 50 -17.50 -4.25 4.70
CA GLY A 50 -18.68 -5.12 4.64
C GLY A 50 -18.64 -6.13 3.48
N SER A 51 -19.81 -6.52 2.97
CA SER A 51 -19.92 -7.68 2.07
C SER A 51 -19.30 -7.44 0.69
N GLU A 52 -19.40 -6.24 0.10
CA GLU A 52 -18.96 -6.03 -1.29
C GLU A 52 -18.50 -4.60 -1.62
N SER A 53 -18.47 -3.66 -0.67
CA SER A 53 -18.08 -2.28 -0.95
C SER A 53 -16.57 -2.11 -0.94
N LYS A 54 -15.98 -2.01 -2.14
CA LYS A 54 -14.58 -1.60 -2.34
C LYS A 54 -14.50 -0.07 -2.44
N VAL A 55 -13.77 0.55 -1.53
CA VAL A 55 -13.45 1.98 -1.58
C VAL A 55 -11.99 2.11 -1.99
N GLU A 56 -11.74 2.80 -3.10
CA GLU A 56 -10.37 3.08 -3.57
C GLU A 56 -9.66 4.02 -2.60
N ILE A 57 -8.39 3.73 -2.34
CA ILE A 57 -7.51 4.50 -1.48
C ILE A 57 -6.47 5.17 -2.37
N THR A 58 -6.83 6.34 -2.89
CA THR A 58 -5.97 7.12 -3.80
C THR A 58 -4.79 7.79 -3.09
N ASP A 59 -4.88 8.00 -1.78
CA ASP A 59 -3.87 8.68 -0.95
C ASP A 59 -2.49 7.99 -1.00
N ILE A 60 -2.49 6.66 -1.12
CA ILE A 60 -1.26 5.84 -1.19
C ILE A 60 -0.65 5.81 -2.59
N ILE A 61 -1.49 5.95 -3.63
CA ILE A 61 -1.10 5.75 -5.03
C ILE A 61 -0.26 6.95 -5.51
N ASN A 62 -0.52 8.14 -4.95
CA ASN A 62 0.30 9.34 -5.15
C ASN A 62 1.51 9.44 -4.19
N GLY A 63 1.62 8.53 -3.23
CA GLY A 63 2.79 8.37 -2.38
C GLY A 63 3.91 7.68 -3.15
N THR A 64 4.41 8.31 -4.22
CA THR A 64 5.63 7.87 -4.87
C THR A 64 6.71 7.83 -3.79
N CYS A 65 7.15 6.64 -3.43
CA CYS A 65 8.29 6.44 -2.54
C CYS A 65 9.54 6.80 -3.35
N TYR A 66 9.72 8.09 -3.64
CA TYR A 66 10.97 8.60 -4.16
C TYR A 66 12.02 8.33 -3.07
N PRO A 67 13.18 7.75 -3.39
CA PRO A 67 14.33 7.98 -2.53
C PRO A 67 14.46 9.51 -2.44
N VAL A 68 14.48 10.04 -1.22
CA VAL A 68 14.77 11.45 -0.97
C VAL A 68 16.17 11.72 -1.55
N SER A 69 16.23 12.12 -2.80
CA SER A 69 17.40 12.80 -3.34
C SER A 69 17.43 14.14 -2.62
N GLN A 70 18.27 14.23 -1.60
CA GLN A 70 18.56 15.47 -0.88
C GLN A 70 18.81 16.59 -1.89
N PRO A 71 18.30 17.81 -1.66
CA PRO A 71 18.70 18.95 -2.47
C PRO A 71 20.19 19.21 -2.21
N THR A 72 21.05 18.91 -3.19
CA THR A 72 22.39 19.46 -3.23
C THR A 72 22.24 20.95 -3.53
N ALA A 73 22.35 21.78 -2.49
CA ALA A 73 22.53 23.21 -2.66
C ALA A 73 23.85 23.47 -3.40
N GLN A 74 23.78 24.22 -4.49
CA GLN A 74 24.92 24.93 -5.08
C GLN A 74 24.59 26.42 -5.11
#